data_AF-A0A4Q4ZQH4-F1
#
_entry.id   AF-A0A4Q4ZQH4-F1
#
_cell.length_a   1.000
_cell.length_b   1.000
_cell.length_c   1.000
_cell.angle_alpha   90.00
_cell.angle_beta   90.00
_cell.angle_gamma   90.00
#
_symmetry.space_group_name_H-M   'P 1'
#
loop_
_entity.id
_entity.type
_entity.pdbx_description
1 polymer ?
#
loop_
_entity_poly.entity_id
_entity_poly.type
_entity_poly.pdbx_seq_one_letter_code
_entity_poly.pdbx_strand_id
1 'polypeptide(L)'
;MPAGTPGSARHSSTAAGLKKQPAEPRPSASIILLSPTNQVLLLHRVHTLSAFPSAHVFPGGNLSAFHDGDIPPPGDAGRHADSLPYRLGAIRETFEESGILLAQHMCAGGDALLNLPSADRDEARRAIYENKERFVDWVERVGGVVDAENLVPFTRWITPEATPKRFTTQMYLYMLPLSSSEDPAIAAAQSEAMIPTPDGGVEHMAARFDDAASWLEKQRKGEIILFPPQYFLLQLISQFLTGPPPPSAGSVNNLAAGVTEHYAWQRERLRGFLDAVPTATEPRAAGHHTAWIPWKDKVISPVTLGLRRSDRRTILGLDKPGPELKGTERGGDWERVVLVKFGKGVVRDVEVRSREEVLAEERKAERAAEALKL
;
A
#
# COMPACT_ATOMS: atom_id res chain seq x y z
N MET A 1 -30.56 -38.22 63.73
CA MET A 1 -29.11 -38.27 63.44
C MET A 1 -28.90 -38.04 61.94
N PRO A 2 -28.64 -36.80 61.47
CA PRO A 2 -28.27 -36.60 60.06
C PRO A 2 -26.83 -36.10 59.87
N ALA A 3 -26.23 -36.64 58.81
CA ALA A 3 -25.35 -36.03 57.81
C ALA A 3 -24.16 -35.14 58.25
N GLY A 4 -22.95 -35.65 58.02
CA GLY A 4 -21.72 -34.85 57.93
C GLY A 4 -21.39 -34.51 56.47
N THR A 5 -21.14 -33.24 56.20
CA THR A 5 -20.67 -32.69 54.92
C THR A 5 -19.13 -32.71 54.87
N PRO A 6 -18.48 -33.24 53.81
CA PRO A 6 -17.03 -33.09 53.63
C PRO A 6 -16.69 -31.79 52.90
N GLY A 7 -15.59 -31.16 53.31
CA GLY A 7 -15.11 -29.87 52.84
C GLY A 7 -14.67 -29.84 51.37
N SER A 8 -14.95 -28.71 50.73
CA SER A 8 -14.47 -28.34 49.39
C SER A 8 -12.98 -27.99 49.43
N ALA A 9 -12.16 -28.85 48.82
CA ALA A 9 -10.77 -28.52 48.51
C ALA A 9 -10.73 -27.59 47.29
N ARG A 10 -10.27 -26.35 47.49
CA ARG A 10 -9.99 -25.41 46.40
C ARG A 10 -8.79 -25.91 45.60
N HIS A 11 -9.00 -26.39 44.39
CA HIS A 11 -7.94 -26.50 43.39
C HIS A 11 -7.67 -25.11 42.80
N SER A 12 -6.56 -24.50 43.20
CA SER A 12 -5.99 -23.34 42.51
C SER A 12 -5.32 -23.80 41.21
N SER A 13 -6.02 -23.70 40.08
CA SER A 13 -5.39 -23.83 38.77
C SER A 13 -4.91 -22.45 38.31
N THR A 14 -3.67 -22.10 38.64
CA THR A 14 -2.95 -21.04 37.93
C THR A 14 -2.59 -21.55 36.54
N ALA A 15 -3.48 -21.32 35.57
CA ALA A 15 -3.15 -21.48 34.16
C ALA A 15 -2.22 -20.32 33.75
N ALA A 16 -0.92 -20.60 33.70
CA ALA A 16 0.03 -19.72 33.03
C ALA A 16 -0.40 -19.57 31.57
N GLY A 17 -0.78 -18.35 31.16
CA GLY A 17 -1.24 -18.06 29.81
C GLY A 17 -0.15 -18.39 28.79
N LEU A 18 -0.39 -19.41 27.97
CA LEU A 18 0.42 -19.69 26.78
C LEU A 18 0.36 -18.44 25.89
N LYS A 19 1.51 -17.78 25.69
CA LYS A 19 1.64 -16.72 24.69
C LYS A 19 1.34 -17.33 23.32
N LYS A 20 0.17 -17.00 22.75
CA LYS A 20 -0.22 -17.42 21.41
C LYS A 20 0.83 -16.92 20.43
N GLN A 21 1.46 -17.81 19.67
CA GLN A 21 2.41 -17.43 18.64
C GLN A 21 1.70 -16.51 17.62
N PRO A 22 2.33 -15.41 17.19
CA PRO A 22 1.78 -14.55 16.14
C PRO A 22 1.48 -15.36 14.88
N ALA A 23 0.43 -14.98 14.14
CA ALA A 23 0.12 -15.63 12.87
C ALA A 23 1.20 -15.33 11.83
N GLU A 24 1.59 -16.33 11.03
CA GLU A 24 2.51 -16.13 9.91
C GLU A 24 1.92 -15.13 8.90
N PRO A 25 2.68 -14.11 8.45
CA PRO A 25 2.19 -13.18 7.44
C PRO A 25 2.03 -13.87 6.08
N ARG A 26 0.87 -13.67 5.47
CA ARG A 26 0.59 -14.14 4.10
C ARG A 26 1.30 -13.25 3.08
N PRO A 27 1.91 -13.83 2.03
CA PRO A 27 2.61 -13.08 1.01
C PRO A 27 1.59 -12.37 0.11
N SER A 28 1.82 -11.08 -0.13
CA SER A 28 0.94 -10.23 -0.92
C SER A 28 1.73 -9.19 -1.71
N ALA A 29 1.13 -8.63 -2.75
CA ALA A 29 1.73 -7.58 -3.53
C ALA A 29 0.70 -6.51 -3.89
N SER A 30 1.15 -5.27 -4.09
CA SER A 30 0.26 -4.16 -4.40
C SER A 30 0.96 -3.10 -5.24
N ILE A 31 0.21 -2.43 -6.12
CA ILE A 31 0.73 -1.45 -7.07
C ILE A 31 0.15 -0.06 -6.76
N ILE A 32 1.03 0.90 -6.53
CA ILE A 32 0.71 2.33 -6.67
C ILE A 32 0.76 2.65 -8.16
N LEU A 33 -0.40 2.59 -8.82
CA LEU A 33 -0.52 2.81 -10.26
C LEU A 33 -0.70 4.30 -10.55
N LEU A 34 0.21 4.87 -11.34
CA LEU A 34 0.15 6.25 -11.80
C LEU A 34 -0.44 6.35 -13.20
N SER A 35 -1.45 7.20 -13.37
CA SER A 35 -1.99 7.58 -14.67
C SER A 35 -0.95 8.34 -15.53
N PRO A 36 -1.20 8.54 -16.83
CA PRO A 36 -0.41 9.43 -17.68
C PRO A 36 -0.26 10.86 -17.11
N THR A 37 -1.24 11.31 -16.31
CA THR A 37 -1.25 12.60 -15.61
C THR A 37 -0.81 12.50 -14.15
N ASN A 38 -0.12 11.41 -13.77
CA ASN A 38 0.40 11.15 -12.43
C ASN A 38 -0.65 11.10 -11.31
N GLN A 39 -1.92 10.89 -11.65
CA GLN A 39 -2.95 10.58 -10.67
C GLN A 39 -2.77 9.15 -10.16
N VAL A 40 -3.13 8.90 -8.91
CA VAL A 40 -2.97 7.60 -8.25
C VAL A 40 -4.29 6.85 -8.27
N LEU A 41 -4.25 5.59 -8.72
CA LEU A 41 -5.41 4.70 -8.66
C LEU A 41 -5.65 4.24 -7.22
N LEU A 42 -6.87 4.43 -6.73
CA LEU A 42 -7.38 3.74 -5.54
C LEU A 42 -8.65 2.97 -5.86
N LEU A 43 -8.79 1.82 -5.22
CA LEU A 43 -9.96 0.97 -5.24
C LEU A 43 -10.71 1.10 -3.92
N HIS A 44 -12.04 1.04 -3.95
CA HIS A 44 -12.85 0.89 -2.76
C HIS A 44 -14.06 0.01 -3.03
N ARG A 45 -14.52 -0.68 -1.97
CA ARG A 45 -15.76 -1.46 -2.02
C ARG A 45 -16.96 -0.52 -1.93
N VAL A 46 -17.87 -0.65 -2.87
CA VAL A 46 -19.14 0.06 -2.88
C VAL A 46 -20.18 -0.78 -2.13
N HIS A 47 -20.44 -0.42 -0.87
CA HIS A 47 -21.55 -1.00 -0.12
C HIS A 47 -22.80 -0.15 -0.34
N THR A 48 -23.85 -0.73 -0.94
CA THR A 48 -25.12 -0.04 -1.20
C THR A 48 -25.90 0.35 0.07
N LEU A 49 -25.46 -0.07 1.26
CA LEU A 49 -26.23 0.02 2.52
C LEU A 49 -25.50 0.64 3.72
N SER A 50 -24.28 1.16 3.61
CA SER A 50 -23.57 1.75 4.76
C SER A 50 -23.29 3.24 4.62
N ALA A 51 -23.75 4.03 5.59
CA ALA A 51 -23.45 5.47 5.72
C ALA A 51 -22.00 5.77 6.17
N PHE A 52 -21.09 4.80 6.08
CA PHE A 52 -19.70 4.92 6.53
C PHE A 52 -18.75 4.90 5.33
N PRO A 53 -17.71 5.74 5.31
CA PRO A 53 -16.68 5.71 4.28
C PRO A 53 -16.04 4.33 4.15
N SER A 54 -15.88 3.84 2.92
CA SER A 54 -15.16 2.60 2.64
C SER A 54 -13.64 2.81 2.68
N ALA A 55 -12.92 1.76 3.05
CA ALA A 55 -11.47 1.74 2.93
C ALA A 55 -11.07 1.85 1.45
N HIS A 56 -10.21 2.82 1.17
CA HIS A 56 -9.56 2.99 -0.12
C HIS A 56 -8.18 2.35 -0.06
N VAL A 57 -7.86 1.55 -1.08
CA VAL A 57 -6.63 0.77 -1.14
C VAL A 57 -6.01 0.87 -2.54
N PHE A 58 -4.70 0.70 -2.61
CA PHE A 58 -4.05 0.39 -3.88
C PHE A 58 -4.52 -0.99 -4.37
N PRO A 59 -4.60 -1.23 -5.68
CA PRO A 59 -4.85 -2.57 -6.21
C PRO A 59 -3.79 -3.55 -5.71
N GLY A 60 -4.21 -4.77 -5.37
CA GLY A 60 -3.31 -5.81 -4.88
C GLY A 60 -3.94 -6.81 -3.93
N GLY A 61 -3.30 -7.96 -3.80
CA GLY A 61 -3.81 -9.07 -3.02
C GLY A 61 -2.77 -10.12 -2.70
N ASN A 62 -3.23 -11.33 -2.36
CA ASN A 62 -2.34 -12.42 -1.97
C ASN A 62 -1.69 -13.03 -3.20
N LEU A 63 -0.48 -13.56 -3.02
CA LEU A 63 0.12 -14.40 -4.05
C LEU A 63 -0.61 -15.74 -4.15
N SER A 64 -0.70 -16.26 -5.37
CA SER A 64 -1.25 -17.57 -5.71
C SER A 64 -0.15 -18.42 -6.35
N ALA A 65 0.15 -19.59 -5.78
CA ALA A 65 1.15 -20.49 -6.37
C ALA A 65 0.73 -20.98 -7.76
N PHE A 66 -0.58 -21.08 -8.02
CA PHE A 66 -1.12 -21.46 -9.33
C PHE A 66 -0.82 -20.40 -10.39
N HIS A 67 -1.03 -19.12 -10.06
CA HIS A 67 -0.86 -18.04 -11.03
C HIS A 67 0.57 -17.50 -11.09
N ASP A 68 1.17 -17.28 -9.93
CA ASP A 68 2.32 -16.40 -9.75
C ASP A 68 3.64 -17.20 -9.64
N GLY A 69 3.56 -18.53 -9.51
CA GLY A 69 4.71 -19.43 -9.39
C GLY A 69 5.11 -19.76 -7.96
N ASP A 70 6.33 -20.27 -7.78
CA ASP A 70 6.79 -20.80 -6.49
C ASP A 70 7.01 -19.70 -5.44
N ILE A 71 6.16 -19.71 -4.40
CA ILE A 71 6.21 -18.75 -3.30
C ILE A 71 7.09 -19.33 -2.18
N PRO A 72 8.13 -18.60 -1.69
CA PRO A 72 8.97 -19.06 -0.60
C PRO A 72 8.16 -19.43 0.65
N PRO A 73 8.44 -20.56 1.32
CA PRO A 73 7.64 -21.06 2.43
C PRO A 73 7.75 -20.15 3.68
N PRO A 74 6.83 -20.29 4.66
CA PRO A 74 6.95 -19.63 5.96
C PRO A 74 8.32 -19.81 6.61
N GLY A 75 8.87 -18.74 7.19
CA GLY A 75 10.20 -18.73 7.82
C GLY A 75 11.39 -18.58 6.87
N ASP A 76 11.19 -18.62 5.54
CA ASP A 76 12.23 -18.31 4.57
C ASP A 76 12.42 -16.79 4.43
N ALA A 77 13.66 -16.30 4.50
CA ALA A 77 13.96 -14.88 4.33
C ALA A 77 13.54 -14.35 2.95
N GLY A 78 13.55 -15.20 1.92
CA GLY A 78 13.08 -14.89 0.56
C GLY A 78 11.58 -14.56 0.51
N ARG A 79 10.78 -14.99 1.49
CA ARG A 79 9.37 -14.60 1.64
C ARG A 79 9.19 -13.11 1.91
N HIS A 80 10.26 -12.41 2.27
CA HIS A 80 10.26 -10.97 2.54
C HIS A 80 11.17 -10.20 1.58
N ALA A 81 11.43 -10.77 0.40
CA ALA A 81 12.20 -10.17 -0.67
C ALA A 81 11.34 -9.99 -1.94
N ASP A 82 11.68 -9.00 -2.76
CA ASP A 82 11.14 -8.87 -4.11
C ASP A 82 11.54 -10.10 -4.95
N SER A 83 10.62 -10.60 -5.77
CA SER A 83 10.85 -11.71 -6.68
C SER A 83 9.77 -11.75 -7.76
N LEU A 84 9.99 -12.57 -8.80
CA LEU A 84 9.06 -12.70 -9.92
C LEU A 84 7.62 -13.05 -9.47
N PRO A 85 7.36 -13.97 -8.51
CA PRO A 85 6.00 -14.21 -8.03
C PRO A 85 5.32 -12.99 -7.43
N TYR A 86 6.06 -12.12 -6.72
CA TYR A 86 5.48 -10.87 -6.22
C TYR A 86 5.12 -9.91 -7.34
N ARG A 87 5.95 -9.81 -8.37
CA ARG A 87 5.72 -8.95 -9.55
C ARG A 87 4.51 -9.42 -10.35
N LEU A 88 4.43 -10.73 -10.63
CA LEU A 88 3.29 -11.34 -11.33
C LEU A 88 2.00 -11.19 -10.53
N GLY A 89 2.03 -11.48 -9.22
CA GLY A 89 0.87 -11.33 -8.35
C GLY A 89 0.38 -9.88 -8.26
N ALA A 90 1.28 -8.90 -8.23
CA ALA A 90 0.91 -7.48 -8.22
C ALA A 90 0.11 -7.09 -9.49
N ILE A 91 0.59 -7.55 -10.66
CA ILE A 91 -0.04 -7.25 -11.95
C ILE A 91 -1.35 -8.01 -12.11
N ARG A 92 -1.38 -9.31 -11.77
CA ARG A 92 -2.58 -10.14 -11.81
C ARG A 92 -3.69 -9.54 -10.95
N GLU A 93 -3.41 -9.22 -9.70
CA GLU A 93 -4.40 -8.64 -8.78
C GLU A 93 -4.88 -7.28 -9.32
N THR A 94 -3.99 -6.45 -9.87
CA THR A 94 -4.39 -5.19 -10.50
C THR A 94 -5.37 -5.43 -11.66
N PHE A 95 -5.14 -6.44 -12.49
CA PHE A 95 -6.05 -6.81 -13.58
C PHE A 95 -7.38 -7.37 -13.07
N GLU A 96 -7.36 -8.28 -12.10
CA GLU A 96 -8.56 -8.86 -11.49
C GLU A 96 -9.45 -7.76 -10.86
N GLU A 97 -8.84 -6.82 -10.14
CA GLU A 97 -9.57 -5.83 -9.36
C GLU A 97 -9.98 -4.58 -10.16
N SER A 98 -9.16 -4.13 -11.12
CA SER A 98 -9.39 -2.88 -11.87
C SER A 98 -9.66 -3.07 -13.36
N GLY A 99 -9.44 -4.26 -13.91
CA GLY A 99 -9.51 -4.51 -15.36
C GLY A 99 -8.40 -3.84 -16.18
N ILE A 100 -7.48 -3.11 -15.55
CA ILE A 100 -6.30 -2.53 -16.21
C ILE A 100 -5.27 -3.64 -16.41
N LEU A 101 -4.92 -3.90 -17.66
CA LEU A 101 -3.94 -4.92 -18.03
C LEU A 101 -2.55 -4.31 -18.17
N LEU A 102 -1.62 -4.70 -17.29
CA LEU A 102 -0.21 -4.29 -17.36
C LEU A 102 0.60 -5.36 -18.11
N ALA A 103 0.39 -5.42 -19.42
CA ALA A 103 1.10 -6.30 -20.34
C ALA A 103 1.51 -5.51 -21.59
N GLN A 104 2.61 -5.89 -22.22
CA GLN A 104 3.08 -5.31 -23.48
C GLN A 104 2.83 -6.30 -24.63
N HIS A 105 2.83 -5.80 -25.86
CA HIS A 105 2.79 -6.68 -27.04
C HIS A 105 4.10 -7.46 -27.16
N MET A 106 4.04 -8.79 -27.31
CA MET A 106 5.22 -9.65 -27.41
C MET A 106 6.14 -9.29 -28.59
N CYS A 107 5.57 -8.78 -29.70
CA CYS A 107 6.30 -8.50 -30.94
C CYS A 107 6.50 -7.00 -31.21
N ALA A 108 6.03 -6.09 -30.35
CA ALA A 108 6.21 -4.66 -30.55
C ALA A 108 7.43 -4.19 -29.75
N GLY A 109 8.44 -3.64 -30.42
CA GLY A 109 9.48 -2.88 -29.75
C GLY A 109 8.90 -1.53 -29.32
N GLY A 110 8.48 -1.38 -28.06
CA GLY A 110 8.04 -0.11 -27.50
C GLY A 110 7.25 -0.23 -26.20
N ASP A 111 7.10 0.89 -25.49
CA ASP A 111 6.43 0.99 -24.17
C ASP A 111 4.88 0.92 -24.23
N ALA A 112 4.31 0.44 -25.33
CA ALA A 112 2.87 0.41 -25.52
C ALA A 112 2.24 -0.80 -24.81
N LEU A 113 1.26 -0.52 -23.95
CA LEU A 113 0.46 -1.56 -23.31
C LEU A 113 -0.46 -2.27 -24.29
N LEU A 114 -0.63 -3.57 -24.09
CA LEU A 114 -1.59 -4.42 -24.78
C LEU A 114 -3.01 -3.99 -24.42
N ASN A 115 -3.72 -3.44 -25.41
CA ASN A 115 -5.12 -3.09 -25.26
C ASN A 115 -6.02 -4.20 -25.82
N LEU A 116 -7.06 -4.58 -25.07
CA LEU A 116 -8.03 -5.62 -25.45
C LEU A 116 -9.45 -5.08 -25.23
N PRO A 117 -10.43 -5.55 -26.03
CA PRO A 117 -11.84 -5.22 -25.79
C PRO A 117 -12.28 -5.54 -24.36
N SER A 118 -13.14 -4.71 -23.77
CA SER A 118 -13.62 -4.90 -22.39
C SER A 118 -14.29 -6.25 -22.16
N ALA A 119 -15.02 -6.77 -23.16
CA ALA A 119 -15.68 -8.08 -23.06
C ALA A 119 -14.67 -9.22 -22.88
N ASP A 120 -13.58 -9.21 -23.65
CA ASP A 120 -12.52 -10.22 -23.58
C ASP A 120 -11.78 -10.14 -22.23
N ARG A 121 -11.55 -8.91 -21.73
CA ARG A 121 -10.97 -8.68 -20.41
C ARG A 121 -11.88 -9.22 -19.30
N ASP A 122 -13.18 -8.95 -19.35
CA ASP A 122 -14.12 -9.39 -18.31
C ASP A 122 -14.32 -10.91 -18.30
N GLU A 123 -14.32 -11.56 -19.47
CA GLU A 123 -14.30 -13.02 -19.56
C GLU A 123 -13.03 -13.61 -18.93
N ALA A 124 -11.87 -13.06 -19.29
CA ALA A 124 -10.59 -13.49 -18.74
C ALA A 124 -10.50 -13.28 -17.23
N ARG A 125 -10.90 -12.11 -16.73
CA ARG A 125 -10.93 -11.79 -15.28
C ARG A 125 -11.72 -12.84 -14.50
N ARG A 126 -12.87 -13.28 -15.02
CA ARG A 126 -13.67 -14.33 -14.40
C ARG A 126 -12.96 -15.69 -14.41
N ALA A 127 -12.40 -16.08 -15.56
CA ALA A 127 -11.68 -17.35 -15.68
C ALA A 127 -10.44 -17.43 -14.78
N ILE A 128 -9.68 -16.34 -14.68
CA ILE A 128 -8.48 -16.23 -13.85
C ILE A 128 -8.86 -16.28 -12.35
N TYR A 129 -9.87 -15.51 -11.94
CA TYR A 129 -10.37 -15.51 -10.56
C TYR A 129 -10.85 -16.91 -10.12
N GLU A 130 -11.52 -17.64 -11.02
CA GLU A 130 -12.00 -19.01 -10.78
C GLU A 130 -10.88 -20.08 -10.92
N ASN A 131 -9.63 -19.67 -11.14
CA ASN A 131 -8.46 -20.55 -11.39
C ASN A 131 -8.66 -21.54 -12.56
N LYS A 132 -9.43 -21.15 -13.59
CA LYS A 132 -9.64 -21.96 -14.80
C LYS A 132 -8.52 -21.81 -15.82
N GLU A 133 -7.86 -20.67 -15.82
CA GLU A 133 -6.71 -20.36 -16.69
C GLU A 133 -5.70 -19.57 -15.87
N ARG A 134 -4.40 -19.85 -16.06
CA ARG A 134 -3.33 -19.09 -15.39
C ARG A 134 -3.20 -17.73 -16.06
N PHE A 135 -2.99 -16.69 -15.26
CA PHE A 135 -2.88 -15.31 -15.75
C PHE A 135 -1.81 -15.14 -16.84
N VAL A 136 -0.59 -15.64 -16.62
CA VAL A 136 0.51 -15.51 -17.58
C VAL A 136 0.21 -16.24 -18.88
N ASP A 137 -0.31 -17.47 -18.80
CA ASP A 137 -0.66 -18.28 -19.96
C ASP A 137 -1.76 -17.60 -20.81
N TRP A 138 -2.73 -16.96 -20.15
CA TRP A 138 -3.75 -16.13 -20.82
C TRP A 138 -3.11 -14.95 -21.56
N VAL A 139 -2.24 -14.18 -20.89
CA VAL A 139 -1.54 -13.02 -21.49
C VAL A 139 -0.73 -13.44 -22.72
N GLU A 140 0.00 -14.55 -22.64
CA GLU A 140 0.76 -15.09 -23.78
C GLU A 140 -0.17 -15.50 -24.93
N ARG A 141 -1.28 -16.17 -24.63
CA ARG A 141 -2.27 -16.60 -25.61
C ARG A 141 -2.89 -15.45 -26.40
N VAL A 142 -3.08 -14.29 -25.76
CA VAL A 142 -3.58 -13.06 -26.42
C VAL A 142 -2.47 -12.23 -27.08
N GLY A 143 -1.24 -12.78 -27.18
CA GLY A 143 -0.11 -12.15 -27.86
C GLY A 143 0.65 -11.12 -27.03
N GLY A 144 0.48 -11.15 -25.71
CA GLY A 144 1.13 -10.25 -24.77
C GLY A 144 2.27 -10.90 -23.98
N VAL A 145 2.96 -10.05 -23.23
CA VAL A 145 3.90 -10.43 -22.17
C VAL A 145 3.62 -9.56 -20.95
N VAL A 146 3.60 -10.15 -19.76
CA VAL A 146 3.37 -9.40 -18.51
C VAL A 146 4.50 -8.38 -18.31
N ASP A 147 4.15 -7.13 -18.00
CA ASP A 147 5.12 -6.03 -17.88
C ASP A 147 5.76 -5.96 -16.48
N ALA A 148 6.38 -7.07 -16.05
CA ALA A 148 6.95 -7.21 -14.72
C ALA A 148 8.21 -6.35 -14.49
N GLU A 149 8.94 -6.02 -15.55
CA GLU A 149 10.20 -5.26 -15.48
C GLU A 149 9.96 -3.77 -15.20
N ASN A 150 8.84 -3.20 -15.66
CA ASN A 150 8.47 -1.81 -15.37
C ASN A 150 7.91 -1.57 -13.97
N LEU A 151 7.71 -2.64 -13.17
CA LEU A 151 7.44 -2.48 -11.74
C LEU A 151 8.69 -1.98 -11.02
N VAL A 152 8.58 -0.79 -10.45
CA VAL A 152 9.60 -0.19 -9.59
C VAL A 152 9.33 -0.64 -8.15
N PRO A 153 10.17 -1.48 -7.53
CA PRO A 153 9.96 -1.88 -6.15
C PRO A 153 10.06 -0.67 -5.22
N PHE A 154 9.06 -0.46 -4.37
CA PHE A 154 9.00 0.72 -3.51
C PHE A 154 9.32 0.41 -2.06
N THR A 155 8.59 -0.48 -1.39
CA THR A 155 8.89 -0.88 -0.01
C THR A 155 8.08 -2.12 0.37
N ARG A 156 8.43 -2.79 1.46
CA ARG A 156 7.63 -3.89 2.01
C ARG A 156 6.94 -3.48 3.29
N TRP A 157 5.66 -3.82 3.41
CA TRP A 157 4.91 -3.63 4.64
C TRP A 157 4.55 -4.97 5.28
N ILE A 158 4.96 -5.17 6.53
CA ILE A 158 4.57 -6.35 7.32
C ILE A 158 3.55 -5.93 8.37
N THR A 159 2.43 -6.65 8.40
CA THR A 159 1.38 -6.39 9.39
C THR A 159 1.91 -6.69 10.80
N PRO A 160 1.72 -5.80 11.80
CA PRO A 160 2.19 -6.03 13.17
C PRO A 160 1.64 -7.31 13.82
N GLU A 161 2.38 -7.86 14.79
CA GLU A 161 2.07 -9.14 15.46
C GLU A 161 0.70 -9.16 16.17
N ALA A 162 0.24 -8.01 16.66
CA ALA A 162 -1.02 -7.90 17.41
C ALA A 162 -2.26 -8.14 16.54
N THR A 163 -2.13 -8.11 15.21
CA THR A 163 -3.25 -8.32 14.28
C THR A 163 -3.41 -9.80 13.94
N PRO A 164 -4.63 -10.37 14.00
CA PRO A 164 -4.83 -11.80 13.74
C PRO A 164 -4.65 -12.19 12.28
N LYS A 165 -4.97 -11.29 11.34
CA LYS A 165 -4.71 -11.46 9.91
C LYS A 165 -3.47 -10.65 9.56
N ARG A 166 -2.40 -11.34 9.17
CA ARG A 166 -1.11 -10.71 8.85
C ARG A 166 -0.75 -10.92 7.40
N PHE A 167 -0.06 -9.94 6.85
CA PHE A 167 0.41 -9.90 5.48
C PHE A 167 1.84 -9.37 5.43
N THR A 168 2.60 -9.82 4.44
CA THR A 168 3.90 -9.27 4.03
C THR A 168 3.75 -8.79 2.59
N THR A 169 3.40 -7.51 2.44
CA THR A 169 3.03 -6.90 1.16
C THR A 169 4.23 -6.22 0.53
N GLN A 170 4.64 -6.65 -0.65
CA GLN A 170 5.55 -5.88 -1.50
C GLN A 170 4.76 -4.77 -2.20
N MET A 171 5.17 -3.52 -2.01
CA MET A 171 4.62 -2.37 -2.70
C MET A 171 5.48 -2.05 -3.91
N TYR A 172 4.84 -1.82 -5.04
CA TYR A 172 5.46 -1.37 -6.28
C TYR A 172 4.87 -0.03 -6.72
N LEU A 173 5.65 0.72 -7.51
CA LEU A 173 5.14 1.78 -8.36
C LEU A 173 5.10 1.26 -9.80
N TYR A 174 4.01 1.57 -10.50
CA TYR A 174 3.92 1.38 -11.94
C TYR A 174 3.43 2.69 -12.55
N MET A 175 4.11 3.17 -13.59
CA MET A 175 3.79 4.44 -14.24
C MET A 175 3.29 4.17 -15.64
N LEU A 176 1.99 4.35 -15.88
CA LEU A 176 1.40 4.19 -17.22
C LEU A 176 2.10 5.11 -18.23
N PRO A 177 2.29 4.69 -19.49
CA PRO A 177 2.94 5.52 -20.49
C PRO A 177 2.34 6.92 -20.58
N LEU A 178 3.17 7.95 -20.69
CA LEU A 178 2.69 9.34 -20.81
C LEU A 178 1.90 9.57 -22.11
N SER A 179 2.13 8.72 -23.11
CA SER A 179 1.53 8.78 -24.45
C SER A 179 0.19 8.04 -24.57
N SER A 180 -0.36 7.42 -23.52
CA SER A 180 -1.56 6.59 -23.64
C SER A 180 -2.84 7.29 -23.20
N SER A 181 -3.90 7.30 -24.03
CA SER A 181 -5.25 7.71 -23.61
C SER A 181 -6.41 6.89 -24.21
N GLU A 182 -6.17 5.67 -24.73
CA GLU A 182 -7.22 4.88 -25.40
C GLU A 182 -7.54 3.53 -24.72
N ASP A 183 -7.00 3.26 -23.53
CA ASP A 183 -7.38 2.06 -22.78
C ASP A 183 -8.74 2.25 -22.10
N PRO A 184 -9.74 1.38 -22.36
CA PRO A 184 -11.10 1.56 -21.84
C PRO A 184 -11.17 1.40 -20.31
N ALA A 185 -10.32 0.59 -19.68
CA ALA A 185 -10.29 0.44 -18.22
C ALA A 185 -9.65 1.65 -17.55
N ILE A 186 -8.62 2.23 -18.16
CA ILE A 186 -8.03 3.50 -17.68
C ILE A 186 -9.06 4.63 -17.80
N ALA A 187 -9.75 4.74 -18.94
CA ALA A 187 -10.81 5.74 -19.14
C ALA A 187 -11.99 5.55 -18.16
N ALA A 188 -12.36 4.30 -17.88
CA ALA A 188 -13.38 3.96 -16.89
C ALA A 188 -12.96 4.37 -15.47
N ALA A 189 -11.71 4.11 -15.07
CA ALA A 189 -11.17 4.53 -13.78
C ALA A 189 -11.02 6.06 -13.64
N GLN A 190 -10.85 6.79 -14.74
CA GLN A 190 -10.86 8.26 -14.74
C GLN A 190 -12.25 8.85 -14.50
N SER A 191 -13.31 8.12 -14.88
CA SER A 191 -14.71 8.54 -14.70
C SER A 191 -15.40 7.91 -13.48
N GLU A 192 -14.64 7.20 -12.62
CA GLU A 192 -15.18 6.49 -11.44
C GLU A 192 -16.26 5.46 -11.82
N ALA A 193 -16.04 4.73 -12.92
CA ALA A 193 -16.96 3.69 -13.34
C ALA A 193 -16.97 2.53 -12.33
N MET A 194 -18.17 1.98 -12.09
CA MET A 194 -18.31 0.72 -11.36
C MET A 194 -17.71 -0.42 -12.16
N ILE A 195 -16.84 -1.20 -11.53
CA ILE A 195 -16.22 -2.36 -12.15
C ILE A 195 -16.97 -3.59 -11.65
N PRO A 196 -17.58 -4.39 -12.55
CA PRO A 196 -18.08 -5.69 -12.18
C PRO A 196 -16.92 -6.52 -11.61
N THR A 197 -17.11 -7.03 -10.39
CA THR A 197 -16.15 -7.93 -9.79
C THR A 197 -16.24 -9.32 -10.40
N PRO A 198 -15.11 -10.05 -10.48
CA PRO A 198 -15.10 -11.41 -11.04
C PRO A 198 -15.99 -12.41 -10.29
N ASP A 199 -16.40 -12.10 -9.05
CA ASP A 199 -17.26 -12.92 -8.19
C ASP A 199 -18.75 -12.93 -8.60
N GLY A 200 -19.11 -12.37 -9.76
CA GLY A 200 -20.48 -12.25 -10.23
C GLY A 200 -21.24 -11.02 -9.70
N GLY A 201 -20.52 -10.01 -9.20
CA GLY A 201 -21.11 -8.74 -8.75
C GLY A 201 -21.63 -8.79 -7.32
N VAL A 202 -21.13 -9.72 -6.49
CA VAL A 202 -21.52 -9.83 -5.07
C VAL A 202 -20.93 -8.69 -4.25
N GLU A 203 -19.71 -8.23 -4.58
CA GLU A 203 -19.11 -7.02 -4.04
C GLU A 203 -18.73 -6.04 -5.15
N HIS A 204 -19.44 -4.94 -5.36
CA HIS A 204 -18.99 -3.95 -6.35
C HIS A 204 -17.71 -3.23 -5.88
N MET A 205 -16.69 -3.19 -6.74
CA MET A 205 -15.53 -2.33 -6.56
C MET A 205 -15.61 -1.13 -7.49
N ALA A 206 -15.23 0.03 -6.99
CA ALA A 206 -15.04 1.23 -7.79
C ALA A 206 -13.56 1.56 -7.83
N ALA A 207 -13.06 1.81 -9.02
CA ALA A 207 -11.70 2.25 -9.26
C ALA A 207 -11.72 3.72 -9.64
N ARG A 208 -10.83 4.51 -9.04
CA ARG A 208 -10.73 5.93 -9.32
C ARG A 208 -9.30 6.41 -9.34
N PHE A 209 -8.95 7.18 -10.38
CA PHE A 209 -7.78 8.03 -10.37
C PHE A 209 -8.09 9.38 -9.72
N ASP A 210 -7.19 9.85 -8.88
CA ASP A 210 -7.20 11.22 -8.36
C ASP A 210 -5.77 11.64 -7.97
N ASP A 211 -5.53 12.93 -7.77
CA ASP A 211 -4.23 13.43 -7.33
C ASP A 211 -3.90 12.87 -5.93
N ALA A 212 -2.63 12.56 -5.69
CA ALA A 212 -2.20 12.05 -4.38
C ALA A 212 -2.58 13.02 -3.23
N ALA A 213 -2.44 14.33 -3.47
CA ALA A 213 -2.85 15.37 -2.52
C ALA A 213 -4.38 15.40 -2.30
N SER A 214 -5.17 15.21 -3.36
CA SER A 214 -6.63 15.12 -3.27
C SER A 214 -7.07 13.93 -2.43
N TRP A 215 -6.43 12.75 -2.58
CA TRP A 215 -6.71 11.60 -1.74
C TRP A 215 -6.45 11.85 -0.25
N LEU A 216 -5.30 12.46 0.06
CA LEU A 216 -4.94 12.82 1.43
C LEU A 216 -5.92 13.84 2.03
N GLU A 217 -6.37 14.81 1.24
CA GLU A 217 -7.35 15.81 1.65
C GLU A 217 -8.74 15.19 1.92
N LYS A 218 -9.20 14.27 1.07
CA LYS A 218 -10.45 13.51 1.31
C LYS A 218 -10.37 12.71 2.62
N GLN A 219 -9.22 12.09 2.90
CA GLN A 219 -9.03 11.37 4.17
C GLN A 219 -9.05 12.34 5.36
N ARG A 220 -8.40 13.51 5.24
CA ARG A 220 -8.39 14.55 6.28
C ARG A 220 -9.79 15.08 6.58
N LYS A 221 -10.65 15.21 5.56
CA LYS A 221 -12.06 15.56 5.71
C LYS A 221 -12.94 14.42 6.22
N GLY A 222 -12.41 13.20 6.31
CA GLY A 222 -13.14 12.00 6.73
C GLY A 222 -14.07 11.44 5.66
N GLU A 223 -13.89 11.83 4.40
CA GLU A 223 -14.68 11.35 3.24
C GLU A 223 -14.29 9.93 2.84
N ILE A 224 -13.04 9.54 3.09
CA ILE A 224 -12.50 8.21 2.81
C ILE A 224 -11.68 7.69 3.98
N ILE A 225 -11.47 6.36 4.02
CA ILE A 225 -10.53 5.73 4.96
C ILE A 225 -9.28 5.32 4.21
N LEU A 226 -8.12 5.81 4.66
CA LEU A 226 -6.81 5.29 4.27
C LEU A 226 -6.14 4.71 5.51
N PHE A 227 -5.74 3.44 5.44
CA PHE A 227 -4.92 2.83 6.49
C PHE A 227 -3.47 3.35 6.43
N PRO A 228 -2.67 3.18 7.50
CA PRO A 228 -1.31 3.70 7.56
C PRO A 228 -0.42 3.41 6.34
N PRO A 229 -0.40 2.18 5.74
CA PRO A 229 0.42 1.94 4.55
C PRO A 229 0.01 2.85 3.39
N GLN A 230 -1.29 2.94 3.08
CA GLN A 230 -1.82 3.74 1.98
C GLN A 230 -1.54 5.23 2.19
N TYR A 231 -1.87 5.74 3.38
CA TYR A 231 -1.68 7.15 3.70
C TYR A 231 -0.20 7.54 3.67
N PHE A 232 0.67 6.73 4.29
CA PHE A 232 2.10 7.01 4.35
C PHE A 232 2.73 7.07 2.95
N LEU A 233 2.44 6.07 2.10
CA LEU A 233 3.01 6.01 0.76
C LEU A 233 2.45 7.12 -0.15
N LEU A 234 1.16 7.46 -0.04
CA LEU A 234 0.58 8.62 -0.72
C LEU A 234 1.26 9.92 -0.31
N GLN A 235 1.50 10.13 0.99
CA GLN A 235 2.18 11.32 1.51
C GLN A 235 3.63 11.43 1.05
N LEU A 236 4.34 10.31 0.88
CA LEU A 236 5.70 10.33 0.34
C LEU A 236 5.72 10.78 -1.11
N ILE A 237 4.87 10.17 -1.95
CA ILE A 237 4.88 10.46 -3.39
C ILE A 237 4.20 11.80 -3.73
N SER A 238 3.27 12.29 -2.91
CA SER A 238 2.56 13.56 -3.15
C SER A 238 3.49 14.78 -3.17
N GLN A 239 4.69 14.67 -2.61
CA GLN A 239 5.73 15.71 -2.68
C GLN A 239 6.30 15.89 -4.10
N PHE A 240 6.14 14.88 -4.95
CA PHE A 240 6.62 14.85 -6.33
C PHE A 240 5.47 14.93 -7.34
N LEU A 241 4.31 14.36 -7.00
CA LEU A 241 3.13 14.31 -7.85
C LEU A 241 2.26 15.57 -7.63
N THR A 242 2.68 16.68 -8.21
CA THR A 242 2.13 18.03 -7.95
C THR A 242 0.90 18.38 -8.77
N GLY A 243 0.34 17.43 -9.54
CA GLY A 243 -0.81 17.66 -10.40
C GLY A 243 -0.45 18.41 -11.70
N PRO A 244 -1.45 19.03 -12.37
CA PRO A 244 -1.24 19.69 -13.66
C PRO A 244 -0.30 20.90 -13.55
N PRO A 245 0.37 21.29 -14.66
CA PRO A 245 1.19 22.48 -14.66
C PRO A 245 0.34 23.72 -14.35
N PRO A 246 0.92 24.77 -13.73
CA PRO A 246 0.21 26.01 -13.51
C PRO A 246 -0.29 26.59 -14.84
N PRO A 247 -1.44 27.31 -14.87
CA PRO A 247 -1.96 27.90 -16.10
C PRO A 247 -0.91 28.83 -16.73
N SER A 248 -0.40 28.46 -17.90
CA SER A 248 0.60 29.25 -18.62
C SER A 248 -0.03 30.50 -19.22
N ALA A 249 0.44 31.68 -18.82
CA ALA A 249 0.13 32.93 -19.49
C ALA A 249 0.98 33.07 -20.78
N GLY A 250 0.66 32.30 -21.83
CA GLY A 250 1.21 32.54 -23.17
C GLY A 250 1.54 31.30 -24.01
N SER A 251 1.23 31.41 -25.31
CA SER A 251 1.49 30.52 -26.45
C SER A 251 0.82 29.14 -26.45
N VAL A 252 -0.28 29.06 -27.20
CA VAL A 252 -1.11 27.87 -27.46
C VAL A 252 -0.40 26.77 -28.28
N ASN A 253 0.74 27.05 -28.90
CA ASN A 253 1.30 26.15 -29.92
C ASN A 253 2.15 24.98 -29.38
N ASN A 254 2.53 24.98 -28.09
CA ASN A 254 3.34 23.91 -27.46
C ASN A 254 2.76 23.35 -26.15
N LEU A 255 1.47 23.60 -25.88
CA LEU A 255 0.87 23.29 -24.58
C LEU A 255 0.89 21.77 -24.26
N ALA A 256 0.60 20.91 -25.24
CA ALA A 256 0.57 19.45 -25.03
C ALA A 256 1.96 18.84 -24.74
N ALA A 257 3.00 19.32 -25.45
CA ALA A 257 4.38 18.90 -25.20
C ALA A 257 4.85 19.36 -23.80
N GLY A 258 4.60 20.62 -23.45
CA GLY A 258 4.95 21.14 -22.13
C GLY A 258 4.21 20.46 -20.97
N VAL A 259 2.94 20.07 -21.17
CA VAL A 259 2.18 19.27 -20.19
C VAL A 259 2.79 17.88 -20.01
N THR A 260 3.19 17.22 -21.11
CA THR A 260 3.82 15.91 -21.07
C THR A 260 5.18 15.97 -20.36
N GLU A 261 6.01 16.97 -20.70
CA GLU A 261 7.30 17.24 -20.05
C GLU A 261 7.15 17.51 -18.55
N HIS A 262 6.11 18.25 -18.15
CA HIS A 262 5.80 18.50 -16.74
C HIS A 262 5.55 17.21 -15.95
N TYR A 263 4.73 16.29 -16.48
CA TYR A 263 4.50 15.00 -15.83
C TYR A 263 5.72 14.08 -15.88
N ALA A 264 6.50 14.11 -16.97
CA ALA A 264 7.77 13.39 -17.07
C ALA A 264 8.77 13.88 -15.99
N TRP A 265 8.89 15.18 -15.81
CA TRP A 265 9.75 15.78 -14.79
C TRP A 265 9.36 15.38 -13.36
N GLN A 266 8.06 15.32 -13.05
CA GLN A 266 7.59 14.82 -11.76
C GLN A 266 8.00 13.36 -11.53
N ARG A 267 7.88 12.50 -12.55
CA ARG A 267 8.28 11.09 -12.49
C ARG A 267 9.79 10.93 -12.31
N GLU A 268 10.59 11.75 -12.98
CA GLU A 268 12.05 11.74 -12.84
C GLU A 268 12.47 12.07 -11.41
N ARG A 269 11.87 13.12 -10.81
CA ARG A 269 12.13 13.46 -9.41
C ARG A 269 11.68 12.39 -8.43
N LEU A 270 10.54 11.75 -8.69
CA LEU A 270 10.08 10.62 -7.89
C LEU A 270 11.07 9.45 -7.97
N ARG A 271 11.56 9.09 -9.16
CA ARG A 271 12.58 8.04 -9.33
C ARG A 271 13.87 8.38 -8.59
N GLY A 272 14.36 9.62 -8.74
CA GLY A 272 15.52 10.11 -8.00
C GLY A 272 15.36 9.99 -6.48
N PHE A 273 14.15 10.22 -5.94
CA PHE A 273 13.87 10.00 -4.52
C PHE A 273 13.91 8.52 -4.11
N LEU A 274 13.41 7.61 -4.94
CA LEU A 274 13.38 6.17 -4.66
C LEU A 274 14.79 5.57 -4.63
N ASP A 275 15.67 6.06 -5.51
CA ASP A 275 17.05 5.59 -5.66
C ASP A 275 18.04 6.25 -4.70
N ALA A 276 17.66 7.40 -4.10
CA ALA A 276 18.54 8.15 -3.22
C ALA A 276 18.80 7.46 -1.87
N VAL A 277 20.06 7.50 -1.45
CA VAL A 277 20.49 7.27 -0.05
C VAL A 277 21.43 8.41 0.37
N PRO A 278 21.37 8.90 1.62
CA PRO A 278 20.42 8.51 2.66
C PRO A 278 18.97 8.91 2.32
N THR A 279 18.00 8.07 2.67
CA THR A 279 16.57 8.32 2.47
C THR A 279 15.99 9.34 3.45
N ALA A 280 16.79 9.74 4.45
CA ALA A 280 16.42 10.72 5.45
C ALA A 280 17.02 12.09 5.09
N THR A 281 16.24 13.12 5.33
CA THR A 281 16.56 14.53 5.11
C THR A 281 17.07 15.24 6.37
N GLU A 282 16.62 14.81 7.55
CA GLU A 282 16.99 15.38 8.85
C GLU A 282 18.35 14.84 9.32
N PRO A 283 19.27 15.69 9.84
CA PRO A 283 20.63 15.28 10.18
C PRO A 283 20.72 14.08 11.13
N ARG A 284 19.87 14.02 12.16
CA ARG A 284 19.89 12.90 13.11
C ARG A 284 19.32 11.63 12.49
N ALA A 285 18.29 11.75 11.65
CA ALA A 285 17.72 10.62 10.95
C ALA A 285 18.70 10.04 9.93
N ALA A 286 19.48 10.89 9.23
CA ALA A 286 20.55 10.47 8.32
C ALA A 286 21.69 9.69 9.01
N GLY A 287 21.87 9.90 10.32
CA GLY A 287 22.79 9.10 11.15
C GLY A 287 22.25 7.72 11.55
N HIS A 288 20.97 7.44 11.35
CA HIS A 288 20.38 6.14 11.63
C HIS A 288 20.65 5.15 10.50
N HIS A 289 21.00 3.89 10.82
CA HIS A 289 21.38 2.89 9.81
C HIS A 289 20.29 2.68 8.73
N THR A 290 19.02 2.75 9.10
CA THR A 290 17.91 2.58 8.14
C THR A 290 17.80 3.69 7.11
N ALA A 291 18.42 4.86 7.31
CA ALA A 291 18.48 5.90 6.28
C ALA A 291 19.31 5.45 5.08
N TRP A 292 20.25 4.51 5.26
CA TRP A 292 21.10 3.99 4.19
C TRP A 292 20.53 2.74 3.51
N ILE A 293 19.31 2.34 3.88
CA ILE A 293 18.55 1.30 3.19
C ILE A 293 17.71 1.99 2.11
N PRO A 294 17.95 1.73 0.82
CA PRO A 294 17.18 2.32 -0.27
C PRO A 294 15.71 1.89 -0.17
N TRP A 295 14.79 2.70 -0.70
CA TRP A 295 13.36 2.48 -0.52
C TRP A 295 12.94 1.06 -0.90
N LYS A 296 13.36 0.57 -2.09
CA LYS A 296 13.07 -0.78 -2.59
C LYS A 296 13.33 -1.91 -1.59
N ASP A 297 14.32 -1.72 -0.71
CA ASP A 297 14.77 -2.71 0.26
C ASP A 297 14.25 -2.43 1.68
N LYS A 298 13.54 -1.32 1.91
CA LYS A 298 12.93 -1.03 3.21
C LYS A 298 11.85 -2.03 3.56
N VAL A 299 11.78 -2.40 4.83
CA VAL A 299 10.70 -3.20 5.42
C VAL A 299 10.13 -2.48 6.63
N ILE A 300 8.84 -2.23 6.61
CA ILE A 300 8.12 -1.49 7.64
C ILE A 300 7.08 -2.40 8.29
N SER A 301 7.24 -2.63 9.59
CA SER A 301 6.23 -3.19 10.48
C SER A 301 5.99 -2.17 11.61
N PRO A 302 4.90 -1.40 11.58
CA PRO A 302 4.67 -0.34 12.55
C PRO A 302 4.72 -0.82 14.00
N VAL A 303 5.39 -0.05 14.85
CA VAL A 303 5.46 -0.29 16.30
C VAL A 303 4.91 0.92 17.03
N THR A 304 4.04 0.68 18.02
CA THR A 304 3.53 1.75 18.87
C THR A 304 4.66 2.29 19.76
N LEU A 305 5.01 3.56 19.58
CA LEU A 305 5.97 4.29 20.43
C LEU A 305 5.30 4.90 21.66
N GLY A 306 3.99 5.17 21.57
CA GLY A 306 3.23 5.75 22.66
C GLY A 306 1.89 6.32 22.20
N LEU A 307 1.20 6.98 23.13
CA LEU A 307 -0.05 7.68 22.88
C LEU A 307 0.16 9.17 23.13
N ARG A 308 -0.06 9.98 22.11
CA ARG A 308 0.18 11.43 22.13
C ARG A 308 -0.70 12.08 23.18
N ARG A 309 -0.11 12.89 24.08
CA ARG A 309 -0.83 13.50 25.21
C ARG A 309 -1.86 14.53 24.75
N SER A 310 -1.54 15.31 23.71
CA SER A 310 -2.34 16.45 23.26
C SER A 310 -3.66 16.07 22.59
N ASP A 311 -3.67 14.99 21.79
CA ASP A 311 -4.82 14.63 20.95
C ASP A 311 -5.19 13.15 20.99
N ARG A 312 -4.50 12.35 21.82
CA ARG A 312 -4.75 10.92 22.02
C ARG A 312 -4.55 10.08 20.76
N ARG A 313 -3.77 10.55 19.78
CA ARG A 313 -3.33 9.72 18.65
C ARG A 313 -2.25 8.74 19.04
N THR A 314 -2.31 7.53 18.51
CA THR A 314 -1.23 6.55 18.61
C THR A 314 -0.06 7.03 17.76
N ILE A 315 1.15 6.98 18.32
CA ILE A 315 2.40 7.30 17.62
C ILE A 315 2.98 5.98 17.11
N LEU A 316 3.00 5.78 15.80
CA LEU A 316 3.56 4.60 15.15
C LEU A 316 4.96 4.91 14.61
N GLY A 317 5.97 4.22 15.14
CA GLY A 317 7.32 4.19 14.59
C GLY A 317 7.38 3.22 13.40
N LEU A 318 8.15 3.59 12.38
CA LEU A 318 8.19 2.90 11.09
C LEU A 318 9.55 2.25 10.78
N ASP A 319 10.51 2.25 11.71
CA ASP A 319 11.89 1.81 11.44
C ASP A 319 12.09 0.29 11.55
N LYS A 320 11.17 -0.43 12.19
CA LYS A 320 11.34 -1.86 12.47
C LYS A 320 10.80 -2.72 11.34
N PRO A 321 11.50 -3.82 10.95
CA PRO A 321 11.06 -4.71 9.89
C PRO A 321 10.07 -5.78 10.35
N GLY A 322 9.76 -5.85 11.65
CA GLY A 322 8.93 -6.90 12.25
C GLY A 322 9.75 -8.06 12.82
N PRO A 323 9.09 -9.02 13.50
CA PRO A 323 9.77 -10.18 14.10
C PRO A 323 10.35 -11.13 13.06
N GLU A 324 9.78 -11.22 11.85
CA GLU A 324 10.20 -12.12 10.78
C GLU A 324 11.63 -11.86 10.30
N LEU A 325 12.06 -10.60 10.41
CA LEU A 325 13.37 -10.14 9.95
C LEU A 325 14.23 -9.63 11.10
N LYS A 326 13.89 -10.05 12.33
CA LYS A 326 14.65 -9.67 13.54
C LYS A 326 16.09 -10.19 13.43
N GLY A 327 17.05 -9.30 13.66
CA GLY A 327 18.48 -9.64 13.60
C GLY A 327 19.08 -9.54 12.19
N THR A 328 18.29 -9.18 11.18
CA THR A 328 18.81 -8.78 9.87
C THR A 328 19.12 -7.28 9.84
N GLU A 329 19.85 -6.83 8.81
CA GLU A 329 20.11 -5.41 8.54
C GLU A 329 18.90 -4.67 7.93
N ARG A 330 17.76 -5.36 7.72
CA ARG A 330 16.56 -4.76 7.13
C ARG A 330 15.90 -3.81 8.13
N GLY A 331 15.26 -2.76 7.61
CA GLY A 331 14.53 -1.80 8.41
C GLY A 331 13.74 -0.82 7.54
N GLY A 332 12.95 0.02 8.18
CA GLY A 332 12.01 0.91 7.51
C GLY A 332 12.42 2.37 7.52
N ASP A 333 11.48 3.27 7.81
CA ASP A 333 11.73 4.71 7.90
C ASP A 333 11.87 5.14 9.37
N TRP A 334 13.08 5.61 9.73
CA TRP A 334 13.31 6.16 11.07
C TRP A 334 12.90 7.63 11.16
N GLU A 335 12.98 8.38 10.06
CA GLU A 335 12.76 9.82 10.09
C GLU A 335 11.33 10.18 10.48
N ARG A 336 10.36 9.42 9.97
CA ARG A 336 8.93 9.73 10.11
C ARG A 336 8.23 8.81 11.11
N VAL A 337 7.13 9.31 11.63
CA VAL A 337 6.12 8.55 12.39
C VAL A 337 4.75 8.76 11.76
N VAL A 338 3.85 7.80 11.97
CA VAL A 338 2.43 7.96 11.66
C VAL A 338 1.68 8.21 12.96
N LEU A 339 0.96 9.32 13.03
CA LEU A 339 -0.03 9.61 14.07
C LEU A 339 -1.38 9.11 13.59
N VAL A 340 -2.11 8.37 14.43
CA VAL A 340 -3.42 7.81 14.02
C VAL A 340 -4.36 7.59 15.21
N LYS A 341 -5.67 7.82 15.01
CA LYS A 341 -6.70 7.35 15.94
C LYS A 341 -7.31 6.04 15.43
N PHE A 342 -7.19 5.00 16.25
CA PHE A 342 -7.91 3.74 16.05
C PHE A 342 -9.27 3.80 16.77
N GLY A 343 -10.35 3.63 16.02
CA GLY A 343 -11.70 3.34 16.53
C GLY A 343 -12.10 1.89 16.23
N LYS A 344 -13.30 1.47 16.67
CA LYS A 344 -13.87 0.14 16.36
C LYS A 344 -13.99 -0.07 14.83
N GLY A 345 -12.94 -0.58 14.20
CA GLY A 345 -12.88 -0.82 12.76
C GLY A 345 -12.66 0.43 11.90
N VAL A 346 -12.33 1.59 12.48
CA VAL A 346 -12.15 2.84 11.75
C VAL A 346 -10.79 3.43 12.03
N VAL A 347 -10.12 3.92 10.99
CA VAL A 347 -8.90 4.72 11.08
C VAL A 347 -9.24 6.16 10.72
N ARG A 348 -8.90 7.10 11.61
CA ARG A 348 -9.11 8.55 11.41
C ARG A 348 -7.90 9.35 11.86
N ASP A 349 -7.87 10.61 11.43
CA ASP A 349 -6.87 11.60 11.82
C ASP A 349 -5.43 11.12 11.59
N VAL A 350 -5.20 10.45 10.45
CA VAL A 350 -3.89 9.96 10.06
C VAL A 350 -3.03 11.16 9.63
N GLU A 351 -1.80 11.22 10.13
CA GLU A 351 -0.84 12.27 9.79
C GLU A 351 0.57 11.68 9.81
N VAL A 352 1.39 12.03 8.83
CA VAL A 352 2.83 11.69 8.86
C VAL A 352 3.59 12.91 9.36
N ARG A 353 4.45 12.70 10.35
CA ARG A 353 5.25 13.77 10.96
C ARG A 353 6.68 13.34 11.20
N SER A 354 7.58 14.31 11.37
CA SER A 354 8.93 14.07 11.86
C SER A 354 8.87 13.39 13.23
N ARG A 355 9.60 12.28 13.36
CA ARG A 355 9.77 11.56 14.63
C ARG A 355 10.33 12.47 15.70
N GLU A 356 11.33 13.27 15.34
CA GLU A 356 12.04 14.13 16.28
C GLU A 356 11.12 15.19 16.87
N GLU A 357 10.36 15.87 16.02
CA GLU A 357 9.40 16.89 16.42
C GLU A 357 8.36 16.31 17.37
N VAL A 358 7.71 15.21 16.98
CA VAL A 358 6.64 14.58 17.78
C VAL A 358 7.17 14.15 19.14
N LEU A 359 8.34 13.50 19.20
CA LEU A 359 8.91 13.07 20.49
C LEU A 359 9.41 14.24 21.34
N ALA A 360 9.83 15.36 20.73
CA ALA A 360 10.19 16.58 21.45
C ALA A 360 8.96 17.25 22.07
N GLU A 361 7.85 17.32 21.33
CA GLU A 361 6.57 17.81 21.83
C GLU A 361 6.08 16.97 23.03
N GLU A 362 6.17 15.64 22.95
CA GLU A 362 5.76 14.75 24.05
C GLU A 362 6.63 14.91 25.30
N ARG A 363 7.97 15.02 25.14
CA ARG A 363 8.87 15.32 26.28
C ARG A 363 8.55 16.67 26.93
N LYS A 364 8.21 17.69 26.13
CA LYS A 364 7.82 19.01 26.64
C LYS A 364 6.50 18.93 27.41
N ALA A 365 5.52 18.21 26.88
CA ALA A 365 4.22 18.01 27.53
C ALA A 365 4.34 17.23 28.84
N GLU A 366 5.22 16.23 28.90
CA GLU A 366 5.51 15.49 30.12
C GLU A 366 6.12 16.37 31.22
N ARG A 367 7.16 17.15 30.89
CA ARG A 367 7.77 18.11 31.83
C ARG A 367 6.76 19.15 32.35
N ALA A 368 5.88 19.64 31.48
CA ALA A 368 4.83 20.59 31.88
C ALA A 368 3.81 19.94 32.82
N ALA A 369 3.43 18.68 32.58
CA ALA A 369 2.50 17.94 33.44
C ALA A 369 3.12 17.59 34.80
N GLU A 370 4.43 17.34 34.86
CA GLU A 370 5.18 17.15 36.11
C GLU A 370 5.28 18.44 36.91
N ALA A 371 5.56 19.57 36.26
CA ALA A 371 5.63 20.88 36.92
C ALA A 371 4.29 21.34 37.51
N LEU A 372 3.15 20.91 36.97
CA LEU A 372 1.81 21.20 37.50
C LEU A 372 1.40 20.31 38.68
N LYS A 373 2.17 19.25 38.98
CA LYS A 373 1.92 18.33 40.11
C LYS A 373 2.76 18.65 41.35
N LEU A 374 3.77 19.50 41.20
CA LEU A 374 4.56 20.11 42.28
C LEU A 374 3.91 21.43 42.69
#